data_AF-A0A4Q9M7L7-F1
#
_entry.id   AF-A0A4Q9M7L7-F1
#
_cell.length_a   1.000
_cell.length_b   1.000
_cell.length_c   1.000
_cell.angle_alpha   90.00
_cell.angle_beta   90.00
_cell.angle_gamma   90.00
#
_symmetry.space_group_name_H-M   'P 1'
#
loop_
_entity.id
_entity.type
_entity.pdbx_description
1 polymer ?
#
loop_
_entity_poly.entity_id
_entity_poly.type
_entity_poly.pdbx_seq_one_letter_code
_entity_poly.pdbx_strand_id
1 'polypeptide(L)'
;MRIRQEKAFEEYNTTFDRSVVSQWEDMIEAWNADPDQPDPYEEPVKSISTATMKLELAKEEEKEASQGLLPEHEVTPGVFLQVGLELEDQQRALRSRTASGTSILELAGLQEKRNMLSRRIQNWQSIQDVHMPMVAPLRNADLSSATDLAASPPAPPKAEDIKLWLPSALPPQLATADALRGLQEKERRLRLAQLSDSLEEIRRSRRILAGISDYTRKNVVGTGQRAVLRMRGLCSNFEKKQGRSVARYRAARSALSVLDPQGSWADTYKVLQDSDLHGPRSDDPTESFGRYAVSWIWLTPRTRPNDTADSHDTTTPERAEEFQVSMRLEWAQAKARAERWRENEQLVIEEMRRVIEFCGDRATWWRSQKGRRFNIDTTLQQGLSIYAEKQAAVCENLATRCASFWVDYLKSLGPLPSWILPYQTAARRVRPRRFKSALREVAADLSEEDHASEGKAMDEHGSEE
;
A
#
# COMPACT_ATOMS: atom_id res chain seq x y z
N MET A 1 -2.94 -18.77 -10.03
CA MET A 1 -3.46 -17.39 -9.86
C MET A 1 -4.64 -17.37 -8.92
N ARG A 2 -5.72 -18.14 -9.18
CA ARG A 2 -6.80 -18.39 -8.23
C ARG A 2 -6.28 -18.72 -6.82
N ILE A 3 -5.50 -19.80 -6.70
CA ILE A 3 -4.90 -20.25 -5.43
C ILE A 3 -4.11 -19.13 -4.72
N ARG A 4 -3.29 -18.37 -5.46
CA ARG A 4 -2.48 -17.29 -4.87
C ARG A 4 -3.33 -16.13 -4.35
N GLN A 5 -4.40 -15.77 -5.07
CA GLN A 5 -5.30 -14.69 -4.69
C GLN A 5 -6.28 -15.13 -3.59
N GLU A 6 -6.72 -16.40 -3.59
CA GLU A 6 -7.48 -17.02 -2.50
C GLU A 6 -6.63 -17.06 -1.22
N LYS A 7 -5.39 -17.58 -1.27
CA LYS A 7 -4.48 -17.60 -0.11
C LYS A 7 -4.18 -16.20 0.43
N ALA A 8 -3.89 -15.24 -0.45
CA ALA A 8 -3.67 -13.85 -0.03
C ALA A 8 -4.92 -13.22 0.61
N PHE A 9 -6.12 -13.56 0.12
CA PHE A 9 -7.37 -13.12 0.72
C PHE A 9 -7.63 -13.81 2.06
N GLU A 10 -7.35 -15.11 2.19
CA GLU A 10 -7.50 -15.86 3.43
C GLU A 10 -6.56 -15.34 4.53
N GLU A 11 -5.28 -15.17 4.21
CA GLU A 11 -4.30 -14.55 5.11
C GLU A 11 -4.78 -13.17 5.55
N TYR A 12 -5.29 -12.35 4.62
CA TYR A 12 -5.84 -11.05 4.95
C TYR A 12 -7.12 -11.15 5.79
N ASN A 13 -8.01 -12.10 5.51
CA ASN A 13 -9.25 -12.31 6.24
C ASN A 13 -9.01 -12.72 7.69
N THR A 14 -7.95 -13.51 7.95
CA THR A 14 -7.57 -13.90 9.32
C THR A 14 -7.08 -12.74 10.18
N THR A 15 -6.74 -11.60 9.59
CA THR A 15 -6.34 -10.40 10.36
C THR A 15 -7.51 -9.67 11.03
N PHE A 16 -8.75 -10.06 10.73
CA PHE A 16 -9.97 -9.42 11.25
C PHE A 16 -10.77 -10.36 12.15
N ASP A 17 -11.44 -9.77 13.15
CA ASP A 17 -12.36 -10.50 14.01
C ASP A 17 -13.56 -11.01 13.18
N ARG A 18 -13.94 -12.27 13.40
CA ARG A 18 -15.01 -12.94 12.62
C ARG A 18 -16.35 -12.18 12.65
N SER A 19 -16.66 -11.51 13.77
CA SER A 19 -17.88 -10.72 13.90
C SER A 19 -17.90 -9.51 12.97
N VAL A 20 -16.75 -8.88 12.74
CA VAL A 20 -16.60 -7.72 11.86
C VAL A 20 -16.67 -8.14 10.39
N VAL A 21 -16.03 -9.27 10.06
CA VAL A 21 -16.10 -9.85 8.71
C VAL A 21 -17.55 -10.19 8.35
N SER A 22 -18.31 -10.82 9.26
CA SER A 22 -19.72 -11.14 9.02
C SER A 22 -20.55 -9.88 8.72
N GLN A 23 -20.33 -8.78 9.44
CA GLN A 23 -21.03 -7.52 9.16
C GLN A 23 -20.69 -6.97 7.77
N TRP A 24 -19.43 -7.07 7.34
CA TRP A 24 -19.03 -6.64 6.01
C TRP A 24 -19.61 -7.54 4.91
N GLU A 25 -19.76 -8.84 5.18
CA GLU A 25 -20.42 -9.79 4.29
C GLU A 25 -21.88 -9.42 4.08
N ASP A 26 -22.62 -9.21 5.17
CA ASP A 26 -24.03 -8.81 5.12
C ASP A 26 -24.21 -7.49 4.35
N MET A 27 -23.30 -6.53 4.54
CA MET A 27 -23.32 -5.27 3.80
C MET A 27 -23.08 -5.43 2.29
N ILE A 28 -22.15 -6.31 1.89
CA ILE A 28 -21.90 -6.58 0.47
C ILE A 28 -23.10 -7.31 -0.15
N GLU A 29 -23.70 -8.26 0.56
CA GLU A 29 -24.89 -8.97 0.09
C GLU A 29 -26.08 -8.03 -0.08
N ALA A 30 -26.31 -7.14 0.88
CA ALA A 30 -27.35 -6.12 0.80
C ALA A 30 -27.14 -5.16 -0.38
N TRP A 31 -25.91 -4.70 -0.61
CA TRP A 31 -25.58 -3.81 -1.73
C TRP A 31 -25.64 -4.52 -3.10
N ASN A 32 -25.25 -5.79 -3.18
CA ASN A 32 -25.36 -6.59 -4.40
C ASN A 32 -26.84 -6.85 -4.77
N ALA A 33 -27.74 -6.93 -3.78
CA ALA A 33 -29.17 -7.07 -3.99
C ALA A 33 -29.84 -5.73 -4.35
N ASP A 34 -29.38 -4.61 -3.77
CA ASP A 34 -29.93 -3.27 -3.98
C ASP A 34 -28.81 -2.20 -4.03
N PRO A 35 -28.54 -1.59 -5.20
CA PRO A 35 -27.50 -0.57 -5.37
C PRO A 35 -27.75 0.76 -4.62
N ASP A 36 -28.95 0.97 -4.06
CA ASP A 36 -29.30 2.17 -3.30
C ASP A 36 -28.85 2.11 -1.82
N GLN A 37 -28.32 0.96 -1.37
CA GLN A 37 -27.77 0.77 -0.02
C GLN A 37 -26.40 1.45 0.16
N PRO A 38 -25.95 1.71 1.42
CA PRO A 38 -24.66 2.33 1.69
C PRO A 38 -23.52 1.58 1.01
N ASP A 39 -22.78 2.27 0.14
CA ASP A 39 -21.74 1.66 -0.70
C ASP A 39 -20.63 1.06 0.19
N PRO A 40 -20.48 -0.28 0.22
CA PRO A 40 -19.40 -0.93 0.96
C PRO A 40 -18.02 -0.47 0.52
N TYR A 41 -17.92 0.04 -0.71
CA TYR A 41 -16.73 0.52 -1.39
C TYR A 41 -16.48 2.04 -1.25
N GLU A 42 -17.28 2.77 -0.49
CA GLU A 42 -17.05 4.21 -0.24
C GLU A 42 -16.04 4.43 0.90
N GLU A 43 -15.12 5.40 0.70
CA GLU A 43 -14.07 5.71 1.68
C GLU A 43 -14.60 6.55 2.85
N PRO A 44 -14.51 6.08 4.11
CA PRO A 44 -14.81 6.93 5.26
C PRO A 44 -13.68 7.95 5.50
N VAL A 45 -14.07 9.12 6.00
CA VAL A 45 -13.17 10.25 6.23
C VAL A 45 -12.78 10.33 7.72
N LYS A 46 -11.48 10.08 7.96
CA LYS A 46 -10.63 10.44 9.12
C LYS A 46 -10.43 9.37 10.21
N SER A 47 -9.30 9.56 10.87
CA SER A 47 -8.62 8.68 11.82
C SER A 47 -7.94 9.55 12.89
N ILE A 48 -7.51 8.85 13.93
CA ILE A 48 -6.71 9.31 15.08
C ILE A 48 -5.59 10.27 14.63
N SER A 49 -5.61 11.48 15.19
CA SER A 49 -4.74 12.59 14.82
C SER A 49 -3.66 12.79 15.88
N THR A 50 -2.46 13.26 15.50
CA THR A 50 -1.52 13.92 16.44
C THR A 50 -2.21 14.82 17.47
N ALA A 51 -3.34 15.45 17.14
CA ALA A 51 -4.13 16.26 18.06
C ALA A 51 -4.65 15.47 19.28
N THR A 52 -4.95 14.18 19.12
CA THR A 52 -5.46 13.32 20.19
C THR A 52 -4.34 12.88 21.15
N MET A 53 -3.16 12.53 20.64
CA MET A 53 -1.97 12.27 21.47
C MET A 53 -1.48 13.54 22.18
N LYS A 54 -1.58 14.71 21.53
CA LYS A 54 -1.28 16.02 22.18
C LYS A 54 -2.23 16.29 23.35
N LEU A 55 -3.51 15.94 23.20
CA LEU A 55 -4.51 16.10 24.24
C LEU A 55 -4.24 15.15 25.42
N GLU A 56 -3.85 13.92 25.15
CA GLU A 56 -3.46 12.96 26.20
C GLU A 56 -2.20 13.41 26.95
N LEU A 57 -1.17 13.84 26.22
CA LEU A 57 0.08 14.30 26.82
C LEU A 57 -0.11 15.60 27.62
N ALA A 58 -0.98 16.51 27.16
CA ALA A 58 -1.34 17.70 27.92
C ALA A 58 -2.10 17.36 29.22
N LYS A 59 -2.98 16.35 29.21
CA LYS A 59 -3.68 15.86 30.41
C LYS A 59 -2.73 15.17 31.39
N GLU A 60 -1.74 14.41 30.89
CA GLU A 60 -0.69 13.79 31.69
C GLU A 60 0.18 14.86 32.36
N GLU A 61 0.58 15.90 31.61
CA GLU A 61 1.32 17.04 32.14
C GLU A 61 0.51 17.87 33.15
N GLU A 62 -0.81 18.05 32.95
CA GLU A 62 -1.68 18.70 33.94
C GLU A 62 -1.78 17.90 35.24
N LYS A 63 -1.79 16.56 35.15
CA LYS A 63 -1.73 15.67 36.32
C LYS A 63 -0.38 15.75 37.02
N GLU A 64 0.73 15.69 36.28
CA GLU A 64 2.10 15.85 36.81
C GLU A 64 2.30 17.24 37.46
N ALA A 65 1.71 18.31 36.89
CA ALA A 65 1.71 19.66 37.44
C ALA A 65 0.96 19.70 38.78
N SER A 66 -0.23 19.11 38.85
CA SER A 66 -1.02 19.07 40.09
C SER A 66 -0.37 18.24 41.21
N GLN A 67 0.52 17.31 40.85
CA GLN A 67 1.33 16.51 41.76
C GLN A 67 2.69 17.16 42.10
N GLY A 68 3.03 18.31 41.50
CA GLY A 68 4.29 19.03 41.73
C GLY A 68 5.53 18.38 41.13
N LEU A 69 5.37 17.50 40.13
CA LEU A 69 6.47 16.73 39.50
C LEU A 69 7.07 17.39 38.26
N LEU A 70 6.46 18.48 37.76
CA LEU A 70 6.99 19.22 36.60
C LEU A 70 7.98 20.33 37.02
N PRO A 71 9.05 20.57 36.24
CA PRO A 71 9.92 21.73 36.43
C PRO A 71 9.15 23.05 36.33
N GLU A 72 9.53 24.06 37.13
CA GLU A 72 8.92 25.40 37.23
C GLU A 72 9.05 26.30 35.97
N HIS A 73 9.16 25.73 34.77
CA HIS A 73 9.45 26.47 33.54
C HIS A 73 8.21 26.62 32.63
N GLU A 74 8.12 27.75 31.92
CA GLU A 74 6.98 28.13 31.07
C GLU A 74 6.66 27.13 29.93
N VAL A 75 7.58 26.22 29.58
CA VAL A 75 7.41 25.23 28.50
C VAL A 75 7.62 23.82 29.03
N THR A 76 6.58 23.00 28.93
CA THR A 76 6.61 21.60 29.37
C THR A 76 7.52 20.73 28.48
N PRO A 77 8.10 19.64 29.02
CA PRO A 77 8.97 18.74 28.26
C PRO A 77 8.33 18.16 26.98
N GLY A 78 7.02 17.90 26.99
CA GLY A 78 6.29 17.42 25.82
C GLY A 78 6.16 18.46 24.72
N VAL A 79 5.84 19.71 25.07
CA VAL A 79 5.78 20.82 24.12
C VAL A 79 7.16 21.10 23.53
N PHE A 80 8.22 21.01 24.34
CA PHE A 80 9.60 21.13 23.88
C PHE A 80 9.94 20.08 22.79
N LEU A 81 9.61 18.80 23.03
CA LEU A 81 9.83 17.73 22.05
C LEU A 81 8.99 17.92 20.79
N GLN A 82 7.72 18.29 20.94
CA GLN A 82 6.84 18.54 19.81
C GLN A 82 7.40 19.64 18.90
N VAL A 83 7.85 20.76 19.46
CA VAL A 83 8.47 21.84 18.68
C VAL A 83 9.75 21.37 18.00
N GLY A 84 10.56 20.53 18.65
CA GLY A 84 11.75 19.92 18.04
C GLY A 84 11.41 19.05 16.82
N LEU A 85 10.38 18.20 16.93
CA LEU A 85 9.89 17.36 15.82
C LEU A 85 9.33 18.20 14.66
N GLU A 86 8.62 19.29 14.96
CA GLU A 86 8.15 20.24 13.95
C GLU A 86 9.30 20.95 13.22
N LEU A 87 10.39 21.26 13.93
CA LEU A 87 11.58 21.86 13.33
C LEU A 87 12.31 20.88 12.41
N GLU A 88 12.44 19.60 12.79
CA GLU A 88 12.97 18.57 11.89
C GLU A 88 12.16 18.47 10.60
N ASP A 89 10.82 18.51 10.70
CA ASP A 89 9.93 18.49 9.54
C ASP A 89 10.11 19.72 8.65
N GLN A 90 10.29 20.91 9.25
CA GLN A 90 10.57 22.16 8.52
C GLN A 90 11.93 22.11 7.81
N GLN A 91 12.97 21.59 8.47
CA GLN A 91 14.28 21.37 7.85
C GLN A 91 14.17 20.45 6.63
N ARG A 92 13.48 19.30 6.76
CA ARG A 92 13.25 18.37 5.63
C ARG A 92 12.47 19.01 4.49
N ALA A 93 11.42 19.76 4.82
CA ALA A 93 10.61 20.47 3.82
C ALA A 93 11.47 21.49 3.05
N LEU A 94 12.38 22.21 3.73
CA LEU A 94 13.31 23.11 3.06
C LEU A 94 14.33 22.38 2.20
N ARG A 95 14.96 21.30 2.67
CA ARG A 95 15.90 20.48 1.87
C ARG A 95 15.25 19.97 0.57
N SER A 96 13.99 19.57 0.63
CA SER A 96 13.26 19.13 -0.57
C SER A 96 12.97 20.26 -1.57
N ARG A 97 12.86 21.51 -1.10
CA ARG A 97 12.57 22.68 -1.95
C ARG A 97 13.82 23.30 -2.56
N THR A 98 14.94 23.30 -1.84
CA THR A 98 16.21 23.87 -2.32
C THR A 98 16.75 23.13 -3.54
N ALA A 99 16.41 21.85 -3.71
CA ALA A 99 16.73 21.07 -4.90
C ALA A 99 15.99 21.52 -6.18
N SER A 100 14.92 22.32 -6.08
CA SER A 100 14.00 22.59 -7.21
C SER A 100 13.85 24.07 -7.58
N GLY A 101 14.31 25.02 -6.75
CA GLY A 101 14.10 26.46 -7.00
C GLY A 101 15.20 27.08 -7.85
N THR A 102 14.83 27.73 -8.96
CA THR A 102 15.77 28.41 -9.87
C THR A 102 15.50 29.90 -10.04
N SER A 103 14.32 30.40 -9.68
CA SER A 103 13.94 31.81 -9.85
C SER A 103 14.45 32.71 -8.72
N ILE A 104 14.86 33.94 -9.03
CA ILE A 104 15.35 34.94 -8.05
C ILE A 104 14.32 35.19 -6.95
N LEU A 105 13.04 35.29 -7.30
CA LEU A 105 11.95 35.48 -6.33
C LEU A 105 11.80 34.25 -5.41
N GLU A 106 11.97 33.04 -5.95
CA GLU A 106 11.94 31.81 -5.17
C GLU A 106 13.14 31.71 -4.23
N LEU A 107 14.33 32.13 -4.69
CA LEU A 107 15.56 32.18 -3.88
C LEU A 107 15.41 33.17 -2.72
N ALA A 108 14.82 34.35 -2.95
CA ALA A 108 14.52 35.31 -1.89
C ALA A 108 13.55 34.73 -0.84
N GLY A 109 12.44 34.13 -1.28
CA GLY A 109 11.49 33.49 -0.38
C GLY A 109 12.05 32.25 0.34
N LEU A 110 13.01 31.53 -0.26
CA LEU A 110 13.76 30.47 0.42
C LEU A 110 14.67 31.05 1.51
N GLN A 111 15.34 32.17 1.24
CA GLN A 111 16.21 32.82 2.21
C GLN A 111 15.43 33.36 3.41
N GLU A 112 14.25 33.95 3.20
CA GLU A 112 13.36 34.36 4.28
C GLU A 112 12.95 33.18 5.17
N LYS A 113 12.60 32.04 4.56
CA LYS A 113 12.27 30.82 5.30
C LYS A 113 13.45 30.26 6.08
N ARG A 114 14.66 30.33 5.53
CA ARG A 114 15.89 29.98 6.25
C ARG A 114 16.07 30.88 7.47
N ASN A 115 15.93 32.19 7.31
CA ASN A 115 16.09 33.14 8.41
C ASN A 115 15.05 32.90 9.52
N MET A 116 13.78 32.67 9.15
CA MET A 116 12.73 32.33 10.13
C MET A 116 13.02 31.01 10.85
N LEU A 117 13.46 29.99 10.11
CA LEU A 117 13.81 28.70 10.71
C LEU A 117 15.01 28.82 11.65
N SER A 118 16.07 29.53 11.26
CA SER A 118 17.24 29.76 12.12
C SER A 118 16.85 30.43 13.44
N ARG A 119 16.00 31.46 13.41
CA ARG A 119 15.51 32.12 14.63
C ARG A 119 14.72 31.16 15.52
N ARG A 120 13.85 30.33 14.91
CA ARG A 120 13.06 29.35 15.67
C ARG A 120 13.95 28.26 16.28
N ILE A 121 15.00 27.82 15.57
CA ILE A 121 16.00 26.88 16.09
C ILE A 121 16.77 27.49 17.27
N GLN A 122 17.20 28.75 17.18
CA GLN A 122 17.90 29.44 18.28
C GLN A 122 17.03 29.54 19.53
N ASN A 123 15.76 29.93 19.37
CA ASN A 123 14.82 29.97 20.49
C ASN A 123 14.59 28.58 21.10
N TRP A 124 14.48 27.55 20.27
CA TRP A 124 14.34 26.16 20.74
C TRP A 124 15.60 25.66 21.45
N GLN A 125 16.81 26.05 21.00
CA GLN A 125 18.08 25.71 21.66
C GLN A 125 18.21 26.36 23.05
N SER A 126 17.68 27.58 23.24
CA SER A 126 17.60 28.20 24.56
C SER A 126 16.76 27.37 25.54
N ILE A 127 15.60 26.86 25.07
CA ILE A 127 14.75 25.97 25.87
C ILE A 127 15.42 24.61 26.10
N GLN A 128 16.18 24.12 25.10
CA GLN A 128 16.93 22.88 25.20
C GLN A 128 18.00 22.94 26.30
N ASP A 129 18.62 24.09 26.55
CA ASP A 129 19.67 24.20 27.57
C ASP A 129 19.13 24.03 28.99
N VAL A 130 17.83 24.27 29.16
CA VAL A 130 17.11 24.05 30.43
C VAL A 130 16.75 22.58 30.62
N HIS A 131 16.15 21.95 29.59
CA HIS A 131 15.69 20.55 29.66
C HIS A 131 16.80 19.53 29.43
N MET A 132 17.86 19.90 28.69
CA MET A 132 18.97 19.04 28.28
C MET A 132 20.32 19.79 28.32
N PRO A 133 20.83 20.19 29.51
CA PRO A 133 22.04 21.01 29.64
C PRO A 133 23.31 20.35 29.05
N MET A 134 23.37 19.03 28.99
CA MET A 134 24.50 18.28 28.39
C MET A 134 24.67 18.49 26.88
N VAL A 135 23.68 19.07 26.20
CA VAL A 135 23.70 19.28 24.75
C VAL A 135 24.46 20.55 24.35
N ALA A 136 24.50 21.58 25.21
CA ALA A 136 25.23 22.81 24.94
C ALA A 136 26.70 22.59 24.52
N PRO A 137 27.52 21.75 25.21
CA PRO A 137 28.89 21.47 24.78
C PRO A 137 28.96 20.71 23.45
N LEU A 138 27.98 19.83 23.14
CA LEU A 138 27.94 19.11 21.86
C LEU A 138 27.69 20.07 20.69
N ARG A 139 26.79 21.04 20.85
CA ARG A 139 26.53 22.06 19.81
C ARG A 139 27.75 22.92 19.55
N ASN A 140 28.45 23.31 20.61
CA ASN A 140 29.67 24.10 20.49
C ASN A 140 30.78 23.31 19.79
N ALA A 141 30.93 22.01 20.08
CA ALA A 141 31.90 21.15 19.42
C ALA A 141 31.61 20.95 17.91
N ASP A 142 30.34 20.82 17.53
CA ASP A 142 29.91 20.75 16.12
C ASP A 142 30.23 22.06 15.36
N LEU A 143 30.00 23.21 16.01
CA LEU A 143 30.32 24.53 15.45
C LEU A 143 31.85 24.74 15.30
N SER A 144 32.63 24.35 16.32
CA SER A 144 34.10 24.45 16.29
C SER A 144 34.72 23.53 15.22
N SER A 145 34.26 22.28 15.10
CA SER A 145 34.75 21.33 14.08
C SER A 145 34.46 21.80 12.65
N ALA A 146 33.36 22.51 12.43
CA ALA A 146 33.04 23.13 11.13
C ALA A 146 33.93 24.35 10.80
N THR A 147 34.51 24.98 11.83
CA THR A 147 35.35 26.19 11.69
C THR A 147 36.81 25.81 11.40
N ASP A 148 37.31 24.72 12.00
CA ASP A 148 38.71 24.28 11.85
C ASP A 148 39.05 23.70 10.46
N LEU A 149 38.04 23.30 9.67
CA LEU A 149 38.22 22.75 8.32
C LEU A 149 38.15 23.80 7.18
N ALA A 150 37.85 25.07 7.49
CA ALA A 150 37.63 26.11 6.48
C ALA A 150 38.69 27.23 6.53
N ALA A 151 39.50 27.36 5.48
CA ALA A 151 40.54 28.40 5.33
C ALA A 151 40.01 29.82 5.05
N SER A 152 38.71 30.06 5.23
CA SER A 152 38.01 31.34 4.96
C SER A 152 36.87 31.48 5.97
N PRO A 153 36.48 32.70 6.42
CA PRO A 153 35.41 32.86 7.41
C PRO A 153 34.15 32.11 6.95
N PRO A 154 33.70 31.07 7.67
CA PRO A 154 32.62 30.22 7.20
C PRO A 154 31.33 31.04 7.16
N ALA A 155 30.64 30.99 6.02
CA ALA A 155 29.25 31.44 5.95
C ALA A 155 28.45 30.70 7.04
N PRO A 156 27.50 31.37 7.72
CA PRO A 156 26.71 30.72 8.77
C PRO A 156 26.08 29.43 8.22
N PRO A 157 26.10 28.32 8.99
CA PRO A 157 25.54 27.06 8.53
C PRO A 157 24.08 27.27 8.13
N LYS A 158 23.67 26.68 7.00
CA LYS A 158 22.31 26.82 6.50
C LYS A 158 21.34 26.26 7.53
N ALA A 159 20.18 26.91 7.69
CA ALA A 159 19.17 26.53 8.69
C ALA A 159 18.75 25.05 8.57
N GLU A 160 18.70 24.52 7.35
CA GLU A 160 18.40 23.13 7.06
C GLU A 160 19.50 22.14 7.45
N ASP A 161 20.74 22.57 7.68
CA ASP A 161 21.89 21.70 7.98
C ASP A 161 22.27 21.72 9.48
N ILE A 162 21.66 22.61 10.28
CA ILE A 162 21.86 22.67 11.72
C ILE A 162 21.33 21.37 12.36
N LYS A 163 22.20 20.64 13.05
CA LYS A 163 21.81 19.41 13.74
C LYS A 163 20.92 19.70 14.94
N LEU A 164 19.73 19.11 14.97
CA LEU A 164 18.80 19.15 16.10
C LEU A 164 19.07 17.95 17.00
N TRP A 165 19.50 18.20 18.23
CA TRP A 165 19.85 17.15 19.18
C TRP A 165 18.63 16.75 20.02
N LEU A 166 17.76 15.91 19.49
CA LEU A 166 16.72 15.27 20.29
C LEU A 166 17.31 14.12 21.14
N PRO A 167 16.62 13.63 22.18
CA PRO A 167 17.09 12.50 22.99
C PRO A 167 17.53 11.29 22.14
N SER A 168 16.79 10.97 21.07
CA SER A 168 17.12 9.90 20.11
C SER A 168 18.38 10.16 19.26
N ALA A 169 18.84 11.40 19.15
CA ALA A 169 20.00 11.80 18.36
C ALA A 169 21.28 11.93 19.20
N LEU A 170 21.20 11.71 20.52
CA LEU A 170 22.35 11.79 21.43
C LEU A 170 23.32 10.62 21.24
N PRO A 171 24.62 10.83 21.49
CA PRO A 171 25.57 9.74 21.62
C PRO A 171 25.16 8.78 22.76
N PRO A 172 25.40 7.47 22.61
CA PRO A 172 24.95 6.46 23.59
C PRO A 172 25.49 6.70 25.00
N GLN A 173 26.65 7.35 25.13
CA GLN A 173 27.26 7.69 26.43
C GLN A 173 26.45 8.72 27.22
N LEU A 174 25.73 9.62 26.53
CA LEU A 174 24.91 10.67 27.13
C LEU A 174 23.44 10.26 27.20
N ALA A 175 23.01 9.33 26.35
CA ALA A 175 21.64 8.82 26.33
C ALA A 175 21.28 7.99 27.58
N THR A 176 22.25 7.43 28.31
CA THR A 176 22.00 6.61 29.51
C THR A 176 21.73 7.41 30.80
N ALA A 177 21.70 8.74 30.74
CA ALA A 177 21.45 9.57 31.91
C ALA A 177 20.00 9.40 32.42
N ASP A 178 19.82 9.06 33.70
CA ASP A 178 18.49 8.81 34.29
C ASP A 178 17.54 10.03 34.18
N ALA A 179 18.09 11.25 34.20
CA ALA A 179 17.32 12.49 34.02
C ALA A 179 16.62 12.59 32.65
N LEU A 180 17.12 11.88 31.63
CA LEU A 180 16.54 11.86 30.29
C LEU A 180 15.50 10.76 30.10
N ARG A 181 15.34 9.80 31.03
CA ARG A 181 14.44 8.66 30.85
C ARG A 181 12.99 9.10 30.60
N GLY A 182 12.49 10.08 31.36
CA GLY A 182 11.13 10.62 31.15
C GLY A 182 10.98 11.34 29.80
N LEU A 183 12.03 12.02 29.34
CA LEU A 183 12.04 12.71 28.06
C LEU A 183 12.14 11.74 26.87
N GLN A 184 12.92 10.67 27.00
CA GLN A 184 13.04 9.59 26.02
C GLN A 184 11.72 8.83 25.87
N GLU A 185 11.00 8.57 26.96
CA GLU A 185 9.69 7.93 26.90
C GLU A 185 8.65 8.82 26.21
N LYS A 186 8.61 10.12 26.54
CA LYS A 186 7.76 11.09 25.85
C LYS A 186 8.13 11.20 24.35
N GLU A 187 9.42 11.18 24.00
CA GLU A 187 9.85 11.15 22.59
C GLU A 187 9.43 9.84 21.90
N ARG A 188 9.60 8.68 22.55
CA ARG A 188 9.20 7.38 22.02
C ARG A 188 7.72 7.36 21.63
N ARG A 189 6.83 7.81 22.54
CA ARG A 189 5.38 7.93 22.27
C ARG A 189 5.09 8.86 21.09
N LEU A 190 5.76 10.02 21.03
CA LEU A 190 5.61 10.96 19.91
C LEU A 190 6.11 10.39 18.58
N ARG A 191 7.21 9.63 18.58
CA ARG A 191 7.75 9.00 17.36
C ARG A 191 6.86 7.85 16.88
N LEU A 192 6.24 7.09 17.78
CA LEU A 192 5.24 6.06 17.43
C LEU A 192 4.02 6.69 16.74
N ALA A 193 3.49 7.78 17.32
CA ALA A 193 2.43 8.56 16.68
C ALA A 193 2.88 9.17 15.33
N GLN A 194 4.14 9.59 15.23
CA GLN A 194 4.69 10.09 13.97
C GLN A 194 4.75 8.99 12.90
N LEU A 195 5.03 7.73 13.27
CA LEU A 195 5.00 6.58 12.36
C LEU A 195 3.58 6.25 11.88
N SER A 196 2.60 6.19 12.79
CA SER A 196 1.20 5.95 12.41
C SER A 196 0.70 7.00 11.43
N ASP A 197 0.91 8.27 11.76
CA ASP A 197 0.38 9.40 10.97
C ASP A 197 1.09 9.52 9.62
N SER A 198 2.40 9.28 9.59
CA SER A 198 3.14 9.30 8.33
C SER A 198 2.77 8.14 7.41
N LEU A 199 2.56 6.94 7.95
CA LEU A 199 2.09 5.78 7.17
C LEU A 199 0.69 6.04 6.60
N GLU A 200 -0.22 6.61 7.40
CA GLU A 200 -1.54 6.98 6.93
C GLU A 200 -1.53 8.07 5.86
N GLU A 201 -0.71 9.10 6.03
CA GLU A 201 -0.58 10.16 5.02
C GLU A 201 0.03 9.62 3.72
N ILE A 202 0.91 8.61 3.78
CA ILE A 202 1.41 7.88 2.60
C ILE A 202 0.27 7.13 1.92
N ARG A 203 -0.51 6.34 2.66
CA ARG A 203 -1.68 5.62 2.12
C ARG A 203 -2.69 6.58 1.48
N ARG A 204 -3.03 7.67 2.17
CA ARG A 204 -3.93 8.71 1.68
C ARG A 204 -3.40 9.36 0.40
N SER A 205 -2.12 9.73 0.37
CA SER A 205 -1.51 10.32 -0.82
C SER A 205 -1.55 9.35 -2.01
N ARG A 206 -1.33 8.05 -1.78
CA ARG A 206 -1.44 7.02 -2.82
C ARG A 206 -2.87 6.87 -3.34
N ARG A 207 -3.89 6.85 -2.47
CA ARG A 207 -5.31 6.81 -2.89
C ARG A 207 -5.68 8.00 -3.76
N ILE A 208 -5.27 9.20 -3.35
CA ILE A 208 -5.51 10.42 -4.14
C ILE A 208 -4.81 10.37 -5.49
N LEU A 209 -3.55 9.91 -5.55
CA LEU A 209 -2.81 9.77 -6.81
C LEU A 209 -3.46 8.75 -7.76
N ALA A 210 -3.97 7.63 -7.22
CA ALA A 210 -4.72 6.65 -8.00
C ALA A 210 -6.03 7.25 -8.55
N GLY A 211 -6.79 7.96 -7.70
CA GLY A 211 -8.02 8.64 -8.10
C GLY A 211 -7.79 9.72 -9.17
N ILE A 212 -6.73 10.53 -9.04
CA ILE A 212 -6.36 11.52 -10.07
C ILE A 212 -5.97 10.81 -11.38
N SER A 213 -5.24 9.70 -11.31
CA SER A 213 -4.84 8.91 -12.48
C SER A 213 -6.06 8.34 -13.21
N ASP A 214 -7.00 7.76 -12.48
CA ASP A 214 -8.25 7.23 -13.03
C ASP A 214 -9.14 8.33 -13.63
N TYR A 215 -9.28 9.46 -12.95
CA TYR A 215 -10.00 10.62 -13.46
C TYR A 215 -9.35 11.18 -14.73
N THR A 216 -8.02 11.33 -14.73
CA THR A 216 -7.26 11.82 -15.88
C THR A 216 -7.44 10.91 -17.08
N ARG A 217 -7.36 9.58 -16.86
CA ARG A 217 -7.57 8.57 -17.90
C ARG A 217 -8.96 8.65 -18.53
N LYS A 218 -10.01 8.82 -17.71
CA LYS A 218 -11.40 8.84 -18.18
C LYS A 218 -11.82 10.17 -18.82
N ASN A 219 -11.36 11.29 -18.26
CA ASN A 219 -11.95 12.61 -18.55
C ASN A 219 -11.01 13.62 -19.22
N VAL A 220 -9.69 13.40 -19.18
CA VAL A 220 -8.69 14.38 -19.62
C VAL A 220 -7.93 13.91 -20.85
N VAL A 221 -7.93 12.62 -21.16
CA VAL A 221 -7.39 12.07 -22.41
C VAL A 221 -8.22 12.60 -23.58
N GLY A 222 -7.65 13.50 -24.38
CA GLY A 222 -8.30 14.10 -25.56
C GLY A 222 -8.82 15.53 -25.38
N THR A 223 -8.86 16.06 -24.14
CA THR A 223 -9.51 17.34 -23.82
C THR A 223 -8.58 18.56 -23.96
N GLY A 224 -7.29 18.34 -24.27
CA GLY A 224 -6.30 19.37 -24.61
C GLY A 224 -5.14 19.56 -23.62
N GLN A 225 -4.05 20.18 -24.06
CA GLN A 225 -2.78 20.27 -23.32
C GLN A 225 -2.89 20.96 -21.95
N ARG A 226 -3.75 21.99 -21.82
CA ARG A 226 -3.91 22.74 -20.56
C ARG A 226 -4.47 21.88 -19.43
N ALA A 227 -5.46 21.03 -19.72
CA ALA A 227 -6.06 20.14 -18.72
C ALA A 227 -5.05 19.06 -18.27
N VAL A 228 -4.30 18.49 -19.22
CA VAL A 228 -3.23 17.52 -18.95
C VAL A 228 -2.15 18.12 -18.05
N LEU A 229 -1.69 19.35 -18.36
CA LEU A 229 -0.66 20.04 -17.55
C LEU A 229 -1.14 20.34 -16.12
N ARG A 230 -2.41 20.74 -15.95
CA ARG A 230 -2.99 20.95 -14.61
C ARG A 230 -3.02 19.67 -13.79
N MET A 231 -3.48 18.56 -14.39
CA MET A 231 -3.51 17.26 -13.70
C MET A 231 -2.11 16.79 -13.32
N ARG A 232 -1.13 16.95 -14.24
CA ARG A 232 0.28 16.64 -13.94
C ARG A 232 0.83 17.48 -12.78
N GLY A 233 0.47 18.77 -12.71
CA GLY A 233 0.84 19.64 -11.59
C GLY A 233 0.25 19.17 -10.26
N LEU A 234 -1.02 18.73 -10.25
CA LEU A 234 -1.65 18.14 -9.07
C LEU A 234 -0.96 16.85 -8.64
N CYS A 235 -0.67 15.92 -9.57
CA CYS A 235 0.09 14.70 -9.28
C CYS A 235 1.44 15.03 -8.65
N SER A 236 2.21 15.95 -9.25
CA SER A 236 3.52 16.35 -8.73
C SER A 236 3.44 16.94 -7.31
N ASN A 237 2.38 17.68 -6.98
CA ASN A 237 2.18 18.20 -5.63
C ASN A 237 1.91 17.08 -4.61
N PHE A 238 1.11 16.08 -4.98
CA PHE A 238 0.85 14.91 -4.13
C PHE A 238 2.06 13.98 -4.02
N GLU A 239 2.83 13.78 -5.08
CA GLU A 239 4.12 13.07 -5.03
C GLU A 239 5.10 13.77 -4.08
N LYS A 240 5.20 15.11 -4.13
CA LYS A 240 6.00 15.89 -3.17
C LYS A 240 5.46 15.78 -1.74
N LYS A 241 4.14 15.65 -1.55
CA LYS A 241 3.53 15.43 -0.23
C LYS A 241 3.89 14.03 0.28
N GLN A 242 3.75 13.02 -0.56
CA GLN A 242 4.13 11.64 -0.26
C GLN A 242 5.61 11.53 0.11
N GLY A 243 6.51 12.13 -0.68
CA GLY A 243 7.95 12.10 -0.40
C GLY A 243 8.30 12.70 0.96
N ARG A 244 7.61 13.78 1.37
CA ARG A 244 7.75 14.36 2.72
C ARG A 244 7.29 13.38 3.80
N SER A 245 6.16 12.72 3.62
CA SER A 245 5.65 11.72 4.58
C SER A 245 6.54 10.49 4.66
N VAL A 246 7.10 10.02 3.53
CA VAL A 246 8.10 8.92 3.48
C VAL A 246 9.36 9.28 4.25
N ALA A 247 9.91 10.49 4.02
CA ALA A 247 11.08 10.96 4.74
C ALA A 247 10.80 11.10 6.25
N ARG A 248 9.60 11.54 6.62
CA ARG A 248 9.13 11.60 8.02
C ARG A 248 9.11 10.21 8.64
N TYR A 249 8.45 9.24 7.98
CA TYR A 249 8.36 7.85 8.41
C TYR A 249 9.74 7.23 8.64
N ARG A 250 10.64 7.33 7.66
CA ARG A 250 11.98 6.74 7.74
C ARG A 250 12.79 7.26 8.92
N ALA A 251 12.75 8.56 9.21
CA ALA A 251 13.52 9.08 10.33
C ALA A 251 12.84 8.86 11.70
N ALA A 252 11.50 8.86 11.75
CA ALA A 252 10.80 8.46 12.97
C ALA A 252 11.15 7.01 13.34
N ARG A 253 11.24 6.14 12.32
CA ARG A 253 11.64 4.75 12.48
C ARG A 253 13.09 4.64 12.95
N SER A 254 14.02 5.40 12.36
CA SER A 254 15.42 5.38 12.78
C SER A 254 15.60 5.86 14.22
N ALA A 255 14.86 6.90 14.63
CA ALA A 255 14.86 7.39 16.00
C ALA A 255 14.30 6.35 16.98
N LEU A 256 13.20 5.67 16.63
CA LEU A 256 12.64 4.60 17.46
C LEU A 256 13.56 3.39 17.59
N SER A 257 14.28 3.01 16.55
CA SER A 257 15.28 1.93 16.67
C SER A 257 16.44 2.26 17.60
N VAL A 258 16.68 3.53 17.94
CA VAL A 258 17.65 3.94 18.95
C VAL A 258 17.00 3.97 20.34
N LEU A 259 15.78 4.48 20.46
CA LEU A 259 15.07 4.63 21.75
C LEU A 259 14.54 3.30 22.30
N ASP A 260 14.06 2.41 21.43
CA ASP A 260 13.44 1.14 21.81
C ASP A 260 13.76 0.04 20.78
N PRO A 261 14.97 -0.55 20.83
CA PRO A 261 15.41 -1.55 19.87
C PRO A 261 14.64 -2.88 19.92
N GLN A 262 13.97 -3.18 21.04
CA GLN A 262 13.27 -4.46 21.30
C GLN A 262 11.74 -4.32 21.30
N GLY A 263 11.22 -3.16 20.89
CA GLY A 263 9.79 -2.90 20.93
C GLY A 263 9.01 -3.68 19.86
N SER A 264 7.81 -4.15 20.23
CA SER A 264 6.84 -4.80 19.32
C SER A 264 6.40 -3.93 18.15
N TRP A 265 6.70 -2.63 18.19
CA TRP A 265 6.46 -1.69 17.10
C TRP A 265 7.22 -2.08 15.82
N ALA A 266 8.33 -2.80 15.90
CA ALA A 266 9.14 -3.19 14.74
C ALA A 266 8.44 -4.20 13.81
N ASP A 267 7.56 -5.04 14.35
CA ASP A 267 6.77 -6.02 13.58
C ASP A 267 5.70 -5.33 12.74
N THR A 268 5.07 -4.31 13.32
CA THR A 268 4.03 -3.47 12.71
C THR A 268 4.65 -2.48 11.72
N TYR A 269 5.69 -1.74 12.11
CA TYR A 269 6.29 -0.67 11.31
C TYR A 269 7.62 -1.12 10.65
N LYS A 270 7.48 -1.77 9.49
CA LYS A 270 8.59 -2.33 8.71
C LYS A 270 9.44 -1.25 8.01
N VAL A 271 10.61 -1.65 7.53
CA VAL A 271 11.47 -0.76 6.72
C VAL A 271 10.74 -0.42 5.42
N LEU A 272 10.50 0.87 5.19
CA LEU A 272 9.78 1.34 4.00
C LEU A 272 10.73 1.52 2.81
N GLN A 273 10.65 0.62 1.84
CA GLN A 273 11.36 0.70 0.56
C GLN A 273 10.54 1.49 -0.47
N ASP A 274 11.21 2.02 -1.49
CA ASP A 274 10.52 2.73 -2.58
C ASP A 274 9.64 1.77 -3.40
N SER A 275 9.99 0.49 -3.46
CA SER A 275 9.18 -0.57 -4.06
C SER A 275 7.85 -0.78 -3.33
N ASP A 276 7.77 -0.51 -2.03
CA ASP A 276 6.56 -0.70 -1.25
C ASP A 276 5.55 0.43 -1.49
N LEU A 277 5.97 1.51 -2.13
CA LEU A 277 5.14 2.66 -2.43
C LEU A 277 4.27 2.40 -3.66
N HIS A 278 3.40 1.40 -3.62
CA HIS A 278 2.35 1.21 -4.61
C HIS A 278 1.00 1.00 -3.92
N GLY A 279 -0.09 1.19 -4.66
CA GLY A 279 -1.44 1.06 -4.13
C GLY A 279 -1.84 -0.39 -3.79
N PRO A 280 -3.13 -0.61 -3.49
CA PRO A 280 -3.78 -1.92 -3.54
C PRO A 280 -4.15 -2.34 -4.98
N ARG A 281 -4.01 -1.42 -5.93
CA ARG A 281 -4.27 -1.60 -7.37
C ARG A 281 -3.02 -1.24 -8.17
N SER A 282 -2.76 -1.98 -9.25
CA SER A 282 -1.68 -1.61 -10.18
C SER A 282 -2.00 -0.28 -10.85
N ASP A 283 -1.03 0.63 -10.79
CA ASP A 283 -1.04 1.91 -11.51
C ASP A 283 -0.70 1.71 -13.01
N ASP A 284 -0.16 0.54 -13.38
CA ASP A 284 0.19 0.20 -14.76
C ASP A 284 -1.01 -0.44 -15.50
N PRO A 285 -1.54 0.21 -16.55
CA PRO A 285 -2.64 -0.36 -17.34
C PRO A 285 -2.25 -1.62 -18.13
N THR A 286 -0.95 -1.92 -18.25
CA THR A 286 -0.44 -3.11 -18.94
C THR A 286 -0.19 -4.29 -18.01
N GLU A 287 -0.13 -4.06 -16.70
CA GLU A 287 -0.05 -5.14 -15.73
C GLU A 287 -1.39 -5.85 -15.58
N SER A 288 -1.39 -7.16 -15.85
CA SER A 288 -2.55 -8.00 -15.55
C SER A 288 -2.83 -7.97 -14.05
N PHE A 289 -4.03 -7.52 -13.66
CA PHE A 289 -4.52 -7.45 -12.27
C PHE A 289 -4.29 -8.72 -11.44
N GLY A 290 -4.07 -9.88 -12.07
CA GLY A 290 -3.82 -11.14 -11.38
C GLY A 290 -2.50 -11.27 -10.66
N ARG A 291 -1.42 -10.64 -11.14
CA ARG A 291 -0.07 -10.79 -10.57
C ARG A 291 0.24 -9.76 -9.49
N TYR A 292 -0.66 -8.82 -9.26
CA TYR A 292 -0.47 -7.74 -8.32
C TYR A 292 -0.50 -8.25 -6.88
N ALA A 293 0.58 -8.02 -6.14
CA ALA A 293 0.65 -8.25 -4.70
C ALA A 293 0.48 -6.91 -3.99
N VAL A 294 -0.34 -6.87 -2.94
CA VAL A 294 -0.57 -5.66 -2.15
C VAL A 294 0.64 -5.42 -1.25
N SER A 295 1.11 -4.16 -1.16
CA SER A 295 2.26 -3.81 -0.33
C SER A 295 1.95 -3.95 1.16
N TRP A 296 2.97 -4.30 1.96
CA TRP A 296 2.84 -4.43 3.42
C TRP A 296 2.32 -3.15 4.09
N ILE A 297 2.55 -1.99 3.46
CA ILE A 297 2.04 -0.72 3.96
C ILE A 297 0.53 -0.74 4.06
N TRP A 298 -0.19 -1.62 3.37
CA TRP A 298 -1.64 -1.81 3.46
C TRP A 298 -2.05 -2.95 4.38
N LEU A 299 -1.15 -3.91 4.63
CA LEU A 299 -1.36 -5.10 5.46
C LEU A 299 -1.06 -4.86 6.95
N THR A 300 -0.47 -3.71 7.30
CA THR A 300 -0.11 -3.39 8.68
C THR A 300 -1.38 -3.12 9.51
N PRO A 301 -1.62 -3.90 10.58
CA PRO A 301 -2.68 -3.62 11.54
C PRO A 301 -2.48 -2.22 12.10
N ARG A 302 -3.52 -1.38 12.11
CA ARG A 302 -3.39 -0.10 12.82
C ARG A 302 -3.40 -0.43 14.31
N THR A 303 -2.44 0.13 15.03
CA THR A 303 -2.28 -0.01 16.48
C THR A 303 -3.64 0.18 17.14
N ARG A 304 -4.14 -0.87 17.80
CA ARG A 304 -5.30 -0.76 18.66
C ARG A 304 -4.88 0.14 19.83
N PRO A 305 -5.67 1.15 20.24
CA PRO A 305 -5.40 1.92 21.45
C PRO A 305 -5.33 1.07 22.74
N ASN A 306 -5.68 -0.23 22.66
CA ASN A 306 -5.88 -1.11 23.82
C ASN A 306 -4.67 -1.96 24.24
N ASP A 307 -3.52 -1.88 23.56
CA ASP A 307 -2.36 -2.72 23.92
C ASP A 307 -1.47 -2.14 25.03
N THR A 308 -1.84 -0.99 25.61
CA THR A 308 -1.30 -0.56 26.90
C THR A 308 -2.20 -1.07 28.00
N ALA A 309 -1.71 -2.04 28.78
CA ALA A 309 -2.42 -2.75 29.85
C ALA A 309 -2.87 -1.88 31.04
N ASP A 310 -2.95 -0.56 30.91
CA ASP A 310 -3.20 0.37 32.02
C ASP A 310 -4.00 1.63 31.63
N SER A 311 -4.91 1.54 30.65
CA SER A 311 -5.88 2.62 30.39
C SER A 311 -7.31 2.13 30.57
N HIS A 312 -7.72 1.99 31.82
CA HIS A 312 -9.14 2.12 32.15
C HIS A 312 -9.55 3.55 31.77
N ASP A 313 -10.63 3.66 30.99
CA ASP A 313 -11.31 4.90 30.64
C ASP A 313 -10.74 5.65 29.42
N THR A 314 -11.23 5.34 28.22
CA THR A 314 -11.91 6.26 27.26
C THR A 314 -11.85 5.68 25.83
N THR A 315 -12.76 4.77 25.45
CA THR A 315 -13.05 4.50 24.04
C THR A 315 -14.51 4.86 23.78
N THR A 316 -14.74 6.05 23.24
CA THR A 316 -16.05 6.40 22.69
C THR A 316 -16.36 5.43 21.53
N PRO A 317 -17.55 4.80 21.50
CA PRO A 317 -17.92 3.76 20.52
C PRO A 317 -17.75 4.18 19.05
N GLU A 318 -17.90 5.47 18.76
CA GLU A 318 -17.74 6.07 17.43
C GLU A 318 -16.37 5.78 16.79
N ARG A 319 -15.30 5.65 17.59
CA ARG A 319 -13.91 5.53 17.10
C ARG A 319 -13.54 4.10 16.67
N ALA A 320 -14.21 3.10 17.24
CA ALA A 320 -14.06 1.70 16.86
C ALA A 320 -14.83 1.39 15.56
N GLU A 321 -15.99 2.02 15.38
CA GLU A 321 -16.80 1.94 14.16
C GLU A 321 -16.06 2.58 12.96
N GLU A 322 -15.49 3.78 13.14
CA GLU A 322 -14.70 4.48 12.11
C GLU A 322 -13.53 3.62 11.56
N PHE A 323 -12.89 2.83 12.41
CA PHE A 323 -11.80 1.92 12.04
C PHE A 323 -12.28 0.73 11.21
N GLN A 324 -13.44 0.16 11.56
CA GLN A 324 -14.04 -0.96 10.84
C GLN A 324 -14.49 -0.55 9.42
N VAL A 325 -14.98 0.68 9.24
CA VAL A 325 -15.47 1.16 7.94
C VAL A 325 -14.33 1.34 6.91
N SER A 326 -13.15 1.80 7.31
CA SER A 326 -12.03 1.98 6.36
C SER A 326 -11.44 0.66 5.88
N MET A 327 -11.56 -0.39 6.69
CA MET A 327 -11.03 -1.72 6.41
C MET A 327 -11.98 -2.54 5.55
N ARG A 328 -13.29 -2.30 5.71
CA ARG A 328 -14.35 -2.86 4.87
C ARG A 328 -14.06 -2.69 3.38
N LEU A 329 -13.63 -1.51 2.95
CA LEU A 329 -13.32 -1.22 1.55
C LEU A 329 -12.25 -2.16 0.97
N GLU A 330 -11.11 -2.23 1.64
CA GLU A 330 -9.96 -3.01 1.17
C GLU A 330 -10.26 -4.51 1.23
N TRP A 331 -10.96 -4.94 2.29
CA TRP A 331 -11.45 -6.30 2.44
C TRP A 331 -12.45 -6.66 1.33
N ALA A 332 -13.43 -5.81 1.05
CA ALA A 332 -14.42 -6.00 -0.01
C ALA A 332 -13.75 -6.08 -1.40
N GLN A 333 -12.75 -5.22 -1.66
CA GLN A 333 -11.98 -5.26 -2.91
C GLN A 333 -11.12 -6.53 -3.03
N ALA A 334 -10.51 -6.99 -1.94
CA ALA A 334 -9.74 -8.24 -1.91
C ALA A 334 -10.65 -9.46 -2.13
N LYS A 335 -11.82 -9.50 -1.48
CA LYS A 335 -12.87 -10.53 -1.68
C LYS A 335 -13.33 -10.56 -3.13
N ALA A 336 -13.76 -9.41 -3.67
CA ALA A 336 -14.20 -9.31 -5.06
C ALA A 336 -13.10 -9.72 -6.06
N ARG A 337 -11.83 -9.50 -5.74
CA ARG A 337 -10.70 -9.95 -6.57
C ARG A 337 -10.56 -11.47 -6.54
N ALA A 338 -10.65 -12.10 -5.37
CA ALA A 338 -10.61 -13.56 -5.23
C ALA A 338 -11.79 -14.22 -5.97
N GLU A 339 -13.01 -13.71 -5.77
CA GLU A 339 -14.23 -14.20 -6.42
C GLU A 339 -14.16 -14.06 -7.95
N ARG A 340 -13.72 -12.89 -8.47
CA ARG A 340 -13.54 -12.70 -9.91
C ARG A 340 -12.51 -13.66 -10.51
N TRP A 341 -11.46 -14.07 -9.78
CA TRP A 341 -10.51 -15.05 -10.30
C TRP A 341 -11.12 -16.44 -10.44
N ARG A 342 -12.03 -16.81 -9.54
CA ARG A 342 -12.82 -18.04 -9.65
C ARG A 342 -13.79 -17.97 -10.83
N GLU A 343 -14.49 -16.85 -11.00
CA GLU A 343 -15.38 -16.62 -12.15
C GLU A 343 -14.60 -16.64 -13.48
N ASN A 344 -13.46 -15.94 -13.56
CA ASN A 344 -12.63 -15.88 -14.76
C ASN A 344 -12.15 -17.26 -15.21
N GLU A 345 -11.84 -18.18 -14.29
CA GLU A 345 -11.46 -19.54 -14.66
C GLU A 345 -12.62 -20.27 -15.36
N GLN A 346 -13.84 -20.13 -14.83
CA GLN A 346 -15.04 -20.69 -15.44
C GLN A 346 -15.35 -20.03 -16.78
N LEU A 347 -15.26 -18.70 -16.86
CA LEU A 347 -15.48 -17.93 -18.09
C LEU A 347 -14.48 -18.30 -19.17
N VAL A 348 -13.20 -18.49 -18.85
CA VAL A 348 -12.19 -18.89 -19.85
C VAL A 348 -12.51 -20.27 -20.44
N ILE A 349 -12.95 -21.23 -19.62
CA ILE A 349 -13.37 -22.55 -20.11
C ILE A 349 -14.61 -22.42 -21.01
N GLU A 350 -15.57 -21.57 -20.61
CA GLU A 350 -16.76 -21.30 -21.40
C GLU A 350 -16.45 -20.53 -22.69
N GLU A 351 -15.49 -19.61 -22.69
CA GLU A 351 -14.98 -18.93 -23.88
C GLU A 351 -14.31 -19.91 -24.84
N MET A 352 -13.54 -20.87 -24.33
CA MET A 352 -13.00 -21.96 -25.16
C MET A 352 -14.12 -22.73 -25.87
N ARG A 353 -15.21 -23.09 -25.14
CA ARG A 353 -16.39 -23.73 -25.73
C ARG A 353 -17.02 -22.85 -26.81
N ARG A 354 -17.31 -21.59 -26.48
CA ARG A 354 -17.96 -20.61 -27.37
C ARG A 354 -17.17 -20.39 -28.65
N VAL A 355 -15.84 -20.37 -28.60
CA VAL A 355 -15.01 -20.23 -29.80
C VAL A 355 -15.21 -21.40 -30.76
N ILE A 356 -15.28 -22.63 -30.23
CA ILE A 356 -15.51 -23.83 -31.06
C ILE A 356 -16.92 -23.82 -31.64
N GLU A 357 -17.93 -23.57 -30.80
CA GLU A 357 -19.33 -23.50 -31.25
C GLU A 357 -19.54 -22.41 -32.28
N PHE A 358 -19.02 -21.20 -32.03
CA PHE A 358 -19.09 -20.10 -32.98
C PHE A 358 -18.46 -20.47 -34.32
N CYS A 359 -17.30 -21.15 -34.32
CA CYS A 359 -16.68 -21.60 -35.56
C CYS A 359 -17.53 -22.66 -36.28
N GLY A 360 -18.13 -23.60 -35.55
CA GLY A 360 -19.06 -24.59 -36.10
C GLY A 360 -20.30 -23.94 -36.72
N ASP A 361 -20.95 -23.04 -35.97
CA ASP A 361 -22.11 -22.27 -36.42
C ASP A 361 -21.76 -21.36 -37.60
N ARG A 362 -20.56 -20.78 -37.62
CA ARG A 362 -20.12 -19.96 -38.74
C ARG A 362 -19.89 -20.82 -39.99
N ALA A 363 -19.41 -22.05 -39.83
CA ALA A 363 -19.26 -22.99 -40.94
C ALA A 363 -20.61 -23.41 -41.52
N THR A 364 -21.59 -23.74 -40.69
CA THR A 364 -22.96 -24.05 -41.13
C THR A 364 -23.62 -22.83 -41.80
N TRP A 365 -23.41 -21.64 -41.25
CA TRP A 365 -23.88 -20.38 -41.84
C TRP A 365 -23.28 -20.15 -43.23
N TRP A 366 -21.97 -20.36 -43.43
CA TRP A 366 -21.36 -20.24 -44.76
C TRP A 366 -21.97 -21.21 -45.76
N ARG A 367 -22.21 -22.48 -45.37
CA ARG A 367 -22.84 -23.48 -46.23
C ARG A 367 -24.28 -23.11 -46.60
N SER A 368 -25.02 -22.44 -45.73
CA SER A 368 -26.37 -21.96 -46.05
C SER A 368 -26.38 -20.79 -47.05
N GLN A 369 -25.24 -20.10 -47.26
CA GLN A 369 -25.16 -18.99 -48.22
C GLN A 369 -25.06 -19.41 -49.69
N LYS A 370 -24.75 -20.68 -49.98
CA LYS A 370 -24.49 -21.19 -51.35
C LYS A 370 -25.58 -20.86 -52.36
N GLY A 371 -26.84 -20.89 -51.93
CA GLY A 371 -28.03 -20.68 -52.78
C GLY A 371 -28.69 -19.31 -52.61
N ARG A 372 -28.06 -18.36 -51.90
CA ARG A 372 -28.72 -17.10 -51.53
C ARG A 372 -28.94 -16.14 -52.72
N ARG A 373 -28.13 -16.26 -53.78
CA ARG A 373 -28.31 -15.49 -55.02
C ARG A 373 -29.05 -16.35 -56.06
N PHE A 374 -30.18 -15.86 -56.54
CA PHE A 374 -30.98 -16.47 -57.60
C PHE A 374 -30.71 -15.77 -58.96
N ASN A 375 -31.06 -16.43 -60.08
CA ASN A 375 -30.91 -15.92 -61.45
C ASN A 375 -29.48 -15.55 -61.87
N ILE A 376 -28.49 -16.35 -61.45
CA ILE A 376 -27.09 -16.19 -61.83
C ILE A 376 -26.63 -17.30 -62.77
N ASP A 377 -25.59 -17.04 -63.54
CA ASP A 377 -24.96 -18.06 -64.39
C ASP A 377 -24.45 -19.25 -63.57
N THR A 378 -24.54 -20.44 -64.18
CA THR A 378 -24.14 -21.72 -63.59
C THR A 378 -22.68 -21.74 -63.14
N THR A 379 -21.77 -21.10 -63.90
CA THR A 379 -20.35 -21.01 -63.52
C THR A 379 -20.15 -20.17 -62.26
N LEU A 380 -20.89 -19.06 -62.13
CA LEU A 380 -20.87 -18.21 -60.95
C LEU A 380 -21.50 -18.92 -59.74
N GLN A 381 -22.59 -19.67 -59.95
CA GLN A 381 -23.21 -20.47 -58.90
C GLN A 381 -22.24 -21.52 -58.34
N GLN A 382 -21.50 -22.21 -59.21
CA GLN A 382 -20.45 -23.14 -58.81
C GLN A 382 -19.34 -22.43 -58.03
N GLY A 383 -18.87 -21.27 -58.52
CA GLY A 383 -17.84 -20.48 -57.84
C GLY A 383 -18.26 -20.02 -56.44
N LEU A 384 -19.50 -19.57 -56.26
CA LEU A 384 -20.06 -19.20 -54.96
C LEU A 384 -20.18 -20.40 -54.02
N SER A 385 -20.56 -21.56 -54.54
CA SER A 385 -20.63 -22.81 -53.75
C SER A 385 -19.25 -23.24 -53.24
N ILE A 386 -18.24 -23.19 -54.11
CA ILE A 386 -16.84 -23.50 -53.76
C ILE A 386 -16.33 -22.49 -52.73
N TYR A 387 -16.60 -21.20 -52.90
CA TYR A 387 -16.18 -20.17 -51.96
C TYR A 387 -16.81 -20.36 -50.58
N ALA A 388 -18.11 -20.63 -50.52
CA ALA A 388 -18.82 -20.93 -49.28
C ALA A 388 -18.25 -22.16 -48.57
N GLU A 389 -17.98 -23.26 -49.28
CA GLU A 389 -17.33 -24.44 -48.68
C GLU A 389 -15.91 -24.15 -48.20
N LYS A 390 -15.14 -23.37 -48.97
CA LYS A 390 -13.80 -22.96 -48.53
C LYS A 390 -13.86 -22.18 -47.22
N GLN A 391 -14.79 -21.24 -47.08
CA GLN A 391 -14.94 -20.47 -45.83
C GLN A 391 -15.42 -21.34 -44.67
N ALA A 392 -16.33 -22.29 -44.91
CA ALA A 392 -16.75 -23.24 -43.90
C ALA A 392 -15.59 -24.11 -43.40
N ALA A 393 -14.78 -24.64 -44.32
CA ALA A 393 -13.58 -25.40 -43.99
C ALA A 393 -12.54 -24.59 -43.21
N VAL A 394 -12.39 -23.28 -43.49
CA VAL A 394 -11.51 -22.39 -42.69
C VAL A 394 -11.99 -22.28 -41.25
N CYS A 395 -13.29 -22.10 -41.02
CA CYS A 395 -13.86 -22.05 -39.67
C CYS A 395 -13.69 -23.38 -38.91
N GLU A 396 -13.94 -24.53 -39.55
CA GLU A 396 -13.74 -25.86 -38.94
C GLU A 396 -12.27 -26.14 -38.61
N ASN A 397 -11.36 -25.73 -39.49
CA ASN A 397 -9.92 -25.82 -39.23
C ASN A 397 -9.49 -24.91 -38.07
N LEU A 398 -10.07 -23.73 -37.92
CA LEU A 398 -9.81 -22.84 -36.79
C LEU A 398 -10.30 -23.47 -35.47
N ALA A 399 -11.51 -24.04 -35.45
CA ALA A 399 -12.04 -24.77 -34.30
C ALA A 399 -11.12 -25.93 -33.90
N THR A 400 -10.75 -26.76 -34.87
CA THR A 400 -9.85 -27.91 -34.66
C THR A 400 -8.49 -27.47 -34.15
N ARG A 401 -7.93 -26.39 -34.71
CA ARG A 401 -6.66 -25.82 -34.28
C ARG A 401 -6.74 -25.30 -32.86
N CYS A 402 -7.75 -24.50 -32.50
CA CYS A 402 -7.92 -24.00 -31.13
C CYS A 402 -8.08 -25.16 -30.15
N ALA A 403 -8.99 -26.10 -30.42
CA ALA A 403 -9.21 -27.28 -29.60
C ALA A 403 -7.91 -28.08 -29.39
N SER A 404 -7.07 -28.22 -30.42
CA SER A 404 -5.80 -28.94 -30.31
C SER A 404 -4.84 -28.37 -29.25
N PHE A 405 -4.90 -27.06 -28.97
CA PHE A 405 -4.10 -26.42 -27.91
C PHE A 405 -4.73 -26.60 -26.52
N TRP A 406 -6.04 -26.84 -26.42
CA TRP A 406 -6.79 -26.86 -25.16
C TRP A 406 -7.01 -28.25 -24.59
N VAL A 407 -7.04 -29.31 -25.42
CA VAL A 407 -7.30 -30.69 -24.97
C VAL A 407 -6.34 -31.13 -23.84
N ASP A 408 -5.04 -30.94 -24.01
CA ASP A 408 -4.05 -31.38 -23.01
C ASP A 408 -4.11 -30.52 -21.73
N TYR A 409 -4.45 -29.24 -21.85
CA TYR A 409 -4.66 -28.35 -20.72
C TYR A 409 -5.91 -28.76 -19.91
N LEU A 410 -7.05 -28.99 -20.58
CA LEU A 410 -8.28 -29.41 -19.90
C LEU A 410 -8.15 -30.79 -19.25
N LYS A 411 -7.41 -31.73 -19.88
CA LYS A 411 -7.05 -33.01 -19.25
C LYS A 411 -6.25 -32.84 -17.96
N SER A 412 -5.40 -31.82 -17.86
CA SER A 412 -4.64 -31.55 -16.63
C SER A 412 -5.50 -30.99 -15.49
N LEU A 413 -6.65 -30.42 -15.80
CA LEU A 413 -7.60 -29.88 -14.81
C LEU A 413 -8.63 -30.91 -14.35
N GLY A 414 -8.88 -31.97 -15.13
CA GLY A 414 -9.87 -32.99 -14.80
C GLY A 414 -10.39 -33.78 -16.02
N PRO A 415 -11.54 -34.45 -15.91
CA PRO A 415 -12.15 -35.16 -17.02
C PRO A 415 -12.53 -34.20 -18.16
N LEU A 416 -12.34 -34.64 -19.40
CA LEU A 416 -12.60 -33.81 -20.58
C LEU A 416 -14.09 -33.48 -20.73
N PRO A 417 -14.45 -32.19 -20.94
CA PRO A 417 -15.81 -31.80 -21.26
C PRO A 417 -16.32 -32.41 -22.58
N SER A 418 -17.60 -32.69 -22.66
CA SER A 418 -18.23 -33.35 -23.83
C SER A 418 -18.00 -32.61 -25.16
N TRP A 419 -17.99 -31.27 -25.14
CA TRP A 419 -17.81 -30.43 -26.32
C TRP A 419 -16.41 -30.52 -26.94
N ILE A 420 -15.38 -30.94 -26.19
CA ILE A 420 -14.00 -31.04 -26.71
C ILE A 420 -13.58 -32.47 -27.06
N LEU A 421 -14.33 -33.49 -26.61
CA LEU A 421 -14.06 -34.90 -26.90
C LEU A 421 -13.84 -35.21 -28.40
N PRO A 422 -14.62 -34.64 -29.34
CA PRO A 422 -14.42 -34.90 -30.77
C PRO A 422 -13.03 -34.50 -31.29
N TYR A 423 -12.34 -33.58 -30.59
CA TYR A 423 -11.04 -33.04 -30.98
C TYR A 423 -9.86 -33.74 -30.30
N GLN A 424 -10.10 -34.79 -29.51
CA GLN A 424 -9.06 -35.46 -28.71
C GLN A 424 -7.91 -36.01 -29.57
N THR A 425 -8.20 -36.49 -30.78
CA THR A 425 -7.22 -37.04 -31.72
C THR A 425 -6.35 -35.95 -32.36
N ALA A 426 -6.83 -34.71 -32.38
CA ALA A 426 -6.12 -33.56 -32.93
C ALA A 426 -5.20 -32.88 -31.91
N ALA A 427 -5.15 -33.36 -30.65
CA ALA A 427 -4.41 -32.74 -29.56
C ALA A 427 -2.92 -32.54 -29.90
N ARG A 428 -2.42 -31.33 -29.62
CA ARG A 428 -1.01 -30.97 -29.79
C ARG A 428 -0.37 -30.81 -28.42
N ARG A 429 0.82 -31.39 -28.25
CA ARG A 429 1.65 -31.11 -27.08
C ARG A 429 2.15 -29.67 -27.13
N VAL A 430 1.47 -28.79 -26.44
CA VAL A 430 1.91 -27.41 -26.23
C VAL A 430 2.94 -27.43 -25.12
N ARG A 431 4.21 -27.14 -25.42
CA ARG A 431 5.17 -26.83 -24.35
C ARG A 431 4.75 -25.49 -23.75
N PRO A 432 4.38 -25.41 -22.46
CA PRO A 432 4.05 -24.13 -21.87
C PRO A 432 5.30 -23.23 -21.94
N ARG A 433 5.19 -22.10 -22.64
CA ARG A 433 6.23 -21.07 -22.66
C ARG A 433 6.43 -20.61 -21.20
N ARG A 434 7.56 -21.00 -20.59
CA ARG A 434 8.07 -20.50 -19.29
C ARG A 434 7.03 -20.40 -18.15
N PHE A 435 6.23 -21.43 -17.90
CA PHE A 435 5.41 -21.54 -16.66
C PHE A 435 6.00 -22.48 -15.59
N LYS A 436 7.12 -23.16 -15.88
CA LYS A 436 7.69 -24.16 -14.98
C LYS A 436 8.25 -23.62 -13.66
N SER A 437 8.62 -22.33 -13.55
CA SER A 437 9.10 -21.79 -12.26
C SER A 437 7.94 -21.56 -11.28
N ALA A 438 6.85 -20.94 -11.74
CA ALA A 438 5.69 -20.62 -10.91
C ALA A 438 4.93 -21.87 -10.41
N LEU A 439 4.86 -22.93 -11.21
CA LEU A 439 4.27 -24.21 -10.78
C LEU A 439 5.18 -24.97 -9.80
N ARG A 440 6.50 -24.76 -9.84
CA ARG A 440 7.45 -25.36 -8.88
C ARG A 440 7.41 -24.66 -7.53
N GLU A 441 7.27 -23.33 -7.51
CA GLU A 441 7.05 -22.56 -6.28
C GLU A 441 5.72 -22.96 -5.62
N VAL A 442 4.62 -23.02 -6.40
CA VAL A 442 3.31 -23.44 -5.85
C VAL A 442 3.32 -24.90 -5.35
N ALA A 443 4.04 -25.81 -6.03
CA ALA A 443 4.17 -27.19 -5.56
C ALA A 443 5.08 -27.32 -4.32
N ALA A 444 6.09 -26.44 -4.17
CA ALA A 444 6.92 -26.39 -2.98
C ALA A 444 6.13 -25.86 -1.77
N ASP A 445 5.34 -24.79 -1.97
CA ASP A 445 4.47 -24.22 -0.93
C ASP A 445 3.38 -25.19 -0.45
N LEU A 446 2.85 -26.05 -1.34
CA LEU A 446 1.90 -27.10 -0.96
C LEU A 446 2.57 -28.29 -0.24
N SER A 447 3.82 -28.61 -0.57
CA SER A 447 4.56 -29.70 0.09
C SER A 447 5.11 -29.35 1.48
N GLU A 448 5.31 -28.06 1.78
CA GLU A 448 5.68 -27.62 3.13
C GLU A 448 4.51 -27.71 4.13
N GLU A 449 3.26 -27.62 3.66
CA GLU A 449 2.05 -27.79 4.49
C GLU A 449 1.81 -29.27 4.89
N ASP A 450 2.09 -30.24 4.01
CA ASP A 450 1.96 -31.67 4.33
C ASP A 450 2.99 -32.13 5.38
N HIS A 451 4.22 -31.60 5.33
CA HIS A 451 5.25 -31.92 6.33
C HIS A 451 5.07 -31.19 7.68
N ALA A 452 4.38 -30.04 7.70
CA ALA A 452 4.04 -29.35 8.95
C ALA A 452 2.83 -29.98 9.68
N SER A 453 1.95 -30.66 8.95
CA SER A 453 0.77 -31.35 9.50
C SER A 453 1.11 -32.75 10.07
N GLU A 454 2.02 -33.49 9.44
CA GLU A 454 2.41 -34.84 9.91
C GLU A 454 3.39 -34.84 11.11
N GLY A 455 4.10 -33.74 11.36
CA GLY A 455 5.10 -33.64 12.44
C GLY A 455 4.55 -33.39 13.85
N LYS A 456 3.22 -33.27 14.03
CA LYS A 456 2.61 -32.88 15.32
C LYS A 456 1.66 -33.91 15.93
N ALA A 457 1.57 -35.12 15.35
CA ALA A 457 0.61 -36.15 15.76
C ALA A 457 1.24 -37.42 16.38
N MET A 458 2.54 -37.44 16.69
CA MET A 458 3.19 -38.55 17.40
C MET A 458 4.17 -38.02 18.45
N ASP A 459 3.66 -37.54 19.57
CA ASP A 459 4.36 -37.56 20.86
C ASP A 459 3.40 -37.11 21.96
N GLU A 460 2.38 -37.92 22.24
CA GLU A 460 1.61 -37.83 23.50
C GLU A 460 0.70 -39.06 23.60
N HIS A 461 1.26 -40.25 23.86
CA HIS A 461 0.51 -41.38 24.48
C HIS A 461 1.52 -42.28 25.18
N GLY A 462 1.81 -41.94 26.43
CA GLY A 462 2.65 -42.72 27.33
C GLY A 462 2.67 -42.10 28.71
N SER A 463 1.63 -42.33 29.50
CA SER A 463 1.63 -42.41 30.99
C SER A 463 0.21 -42.71 31.50
N GLU A 464 0.11 -43.71 32.39
CA GLU A 464 -1.01 -44.03 33.32
C GLU A 464 -2.27 -44.66 32.68
N GLU A 465 -2.75 -45.88 33.02
CA GLU A 465 -2.58 -46.84 34.12
C GLU A 465 -2.59 -48.29 33.60
#